data_AF-A0A2X1JIG3-F1
#
_entry.id   AF-A0A2X1JIG3-F1
#
_cell.length_a   1.000
_cell.length_b   1.000
_cell.length_c   1.000
_cell.angle_alpha   90.00
_cell.angle_beta   90.00
_cell.angle_gamma   90.00
#
_symmetry.space_group_name_H-M   'P 1'
#
loop_
_entity.id
_entity.type
_entity.pdbx_description
1 polymer ?
#
loop_
_entity_poly.entity_id
_entity_poly.type
_entity_poly.pdbx_seq_one_letter_code
_entity_poly.pdbx_strand_id
1 'polypeptide(L)'
;MKVDIDTSDKLYADAWLGFKGTDWKNEINVRDFIQHNYTPYEGDESFLAEATPATTELWEKVMEGIRIENATHAPVDFDTNIATTITAHDAGYINQPLEKIVGLQTDAPLKRALHPFGGINMIKSSFHAYGREMDSEFEYLFTDLRKTHNQGVFDVYSPDMLRCRKSGVLTGLPDGYGRGRIIGDYRRVALYGISYLVR
;
A
#
# COMPACT_ATOMS: atom_id res chain seq x y z
N MET A 1 -19.58 -13.44 -15.53
CA MET A 1 -20.51 -14.47 -15.02
C MET A 1 -20.84 -14.02 -13.62
N LYS A 2 -22.07 -13.57 -13.34
CA LYS A 2 -22.45 -13.20 -11.97
C LYS A 2 -22.52 -14.49 -11.17
N VAL A 3 -21.67 -14.64 -10.17
CA VAL A 3 -21.71 -15.81 -9.30
C VAL A 3 -22.63 -15.46 -8.14
N ASP A 4 -23.78 -16.12 -8.06
CA ASP A 4 -24.64 -16.00 -6.89
C ASP A 4 -23.94 -16.69 -5.71
N ILE A 5 -23.32 -15.89 -4.85
CA ILE A 5 -22.66 -16.38 -3.64
C ILE A 5 -23.71 -16.49 -2.56
N ASP A 6 -23.96 -17.73 -2.15
CA ASP A 6 -24.84 -18.03 -1.03
C ASP A 6 -24.16 -17.68 0.29
N THR A 7 -24.53 -16.54 0.87
CA THR A 7 -24.06 -16.11 2.20
C THR A 7 -24.63 -16.95 3.34
N SER A 8 -25.50 -17.94 3.05
CA SER A 8 -25.93 -18.96 4.01
C SER A 8 -25.03 -20.20 4.04
N ASP A 9 -24.00 -20.26 3.18
CA ASP A 9 -22.96 -21.29 3.25
C ASP A 9 -22.25 -21.25 4.62
N LYS A 10 -21.82 -22.43 5.07
CA LYS A 10 -21.20 -22.70 6.36
C LYS A 10 -20.05 -21.73 6.67
N LEU A 11 -19.26 -21.35 5.66
CA LEU A 11 -18.17 -20.39 5.84
C LEU A 11 -18.63 -19.04 6.40
N TYR A 12 -19.69 -18.47 5.83
CA TYR A 12 -20.24 -17.18 6.27
C TYR A 12 -21.03 -17.34 7.56
N ALA A 13 -21.78 -18.44 7.70
CA ALA A 13 -22.51 -18.73 8.94
C ALA A 13 -21.56 -18.84 10.16
N ASP A 14 -20.43 -19.52 10.01
CA ASP A 14 -19.41 -19.66 11.05
C ASP A 14 -18.69 -18.33 11.32
N ALA A 15 -18.24 -17.63 10.26
CA ALA A 15 -17.52 -16.36 10.40
C ALA A 15 -18.37 -15.21 10.96
N TRP A 16 -19.69 -15.24 10.72
CA TRP A 16 -20.63 -14.20 11.18
C TRP A 16 -21.42 -14.59 12.42
N LEU A 17 -21.07 -15.71 13.05
CA LEU A 17 -21.77 -16.22 14.23
C LEU A 17 -21.75 -15.18 15.37
N GLY A 18 -22.92 -14.87 15.90
CA GLY A 18 -23.10 -13.91 16.99
C GLY A 18 -23.19 -12.44 16.57
N PHE A 19 -22.91 -12.10 15.30
CA PHE A 19 -23.09 -10.73 14.81
C PHE A 19 -24.55 -10.40 14.49
N LYS A 20 -24.98 -9.24 14.99
CA LYS A 20 -26.29 -8.61 14.85
C LYS A 20 -26.39 -7.84 13.52
N GLY A 21 -27.61 -7.51 13.11
CA GLY A 21 -27.89 -6.79 11.86
C GLY A 21 -28.15 -7.73 10.68
N THR A 22 -28.78 -7.21 9.64
CA THR A 22 -29.24 -7.97 8.47
C THR A 22 -28.85 -7.34 7.14
N ASP A 23 -28.92 -6.01 7.02
CA ASP A 23 -28.62 -5.31 5.77
C ASP A 23 -27.17 -5.58 5.31
N TRP A 24 -26.20 -5.47 6.22
CA TRP A 24 -24.80 -5.78 5.91
C TRP A 24 -24.53 -7.23 5.48
N LYS A 25 -25.44 -8.18 5.72
CA LYS A 25 -25.33 -9.57 5.24
C LYS A 25 -25.80 -9.70 3.79
N ASN A 26 -26.75 -8.86 3.37
CA ASN A 26 -27.36 -8.87 2.05
C ASN A 26 -26.67 -7.92 1.07
N GLU A 27 -26.02 -6.85 1.55
CA GLU A 27 -25.29 -5.87 0.76
C GLU A 27 -23.94 -5.47 1.38
N ILE A 28 -23.06 -4.85 0.58
CA ILE A 28 -21.76 -4.35 1.07
C ILE A 28 -22.01 -3.08 1.91
N ASN A 29 -22.16 -3.25 3.22
CA ASN A 29 -22.49 -2.18 4.15
C ASN A 29 -21.72 -2.32 5.47
N VAL A 30 -20.43 -1.98 5.43
CA VAL A 30 -19.53 -2.04 6.61
C VAL A 30 -20.00 -1.09 7.72
N ARG A 31 -20.66 0.02 7.38
CA ARG A 31 -21.19 0.95 8.38
C ARG A 31 -22.29 0.29 9.20
N ASP A 32 -23.25 -0.36 8.54
CA ASP A 32 -24.34 -1.06 9.20
C ASP A 32 -23.81 -2.20 10.09
N PHE A 33 -22.84 -2.97 9.60
CA PHE A 33 -22.14 -3.98 10.40
C PHE A 33 -21.56 -3.37 11.69
N ILE A 34 -20.81 -2.27 11.58
CA ILE A 34 -20.18 -1.63 12.74
C ILE A 34 -21.25 -1.16 13.72
N GLN A 35 -22.25 -0.39 13.25
CA GLN A 35 -23.29 0.18 14.12
C GLN A 35 -24.04 -0.87 14.94
N HIS A 36 -24.22 -2.07 14.39
CA HIS A 36 -24.91 -3.17 15.09
C HIS A 36 -24.02 -3.98 16.04
N ASN A 37 -22.69 -3.94 15.88
CA ASN A 37 -21.79 -4.93 16.50
C ASN A 37 -20.65 -4.35 17.34
N TYR A 38 -20.34 -3.06 17.23
CA TYR A 38 -19.32 -2.46 18.10
C TYR A 38 -19.85 -2.31 19.54
N THR A 39 -18.95 -2.45 20.51
CA THR A 39 -19.24 -2.15 21.92
C THR A 39 -18.61 -0.78 22.22
N PRO A 40 -19.41 0.26 22.53
CA PRO A 40 -18.86 1.51 23.05
C PRO A 40 -18.02 1.25 24.30
N TYR A 41 -16.84 1.86 24.36
CA TYR A 41 -15.95 1.79 25.51
C TYR A 41 -15.80 3.19 26.12
N GLU A 42 -16.25 3.34 27.37
CA GLU A 42 -16.23 4.60 28.13
C GLU A 42 -15.32 4.53 29.37
N GLY A 43 -14.50 3.48 29.48
CA GLY A 43 -13.51 3.31 30.54
C GLY A 43 -12.18 4.01 30.23
N ASP A 44 -11.13 3.63 30.97
CA ASP A 44 -9.77 4.20 30.86
C ASP A 44 -8.76 3.19 30.27
N GLU A 45 -7.47 3.56 30.26
CA GLU A 45 -6.37 2.75 29.73
C GLU A 45 -5.88 1.62 30.66
N SER A 46 -6.48 1.42 31.84
CA SER A 46 -5.98 0.47 32.84
C SER A 46 -5.96 -0.99 32.39
N PHE A 47 -6.74 -1.35 31.36
CA PHE A 47 -6.77 -2.70 30.77
C PHE A 47 -5.67 -2.95 29.73
N LEU A 48 -4.89 -1.93 29.34
CA LEU A 48 -3.87 -2.08 28.31
C LEU A 48 -2.79 -3.08 28.74
N ALA A 49 -2.39 -3.93 27.80
CA ALA A 49 -1.33 -4.91 27.99
C ALA A 49 0.01 -4.38 27.43
N GLU A 50 1.10 -4.83 28.03
CA GLU A 50 2.46 -4.54 27.59
C GLU A 50 2.83 -5.28 26.29
N ALA A 51 3.90 -4.82 25.64
CA ALA A 51 4.45 -5.47 24.46
C ALA A 51 4.95 -6.89 24.79
N THR A 52 4.70 -7.83 23.87
CA THR A 52 5.24 -9.18 23.97
C THR A 52 6.73 -9.21 23.62
N PRO A 53 7.51 -10.20 24.10
CA PRO A 53 8.92 -10.35 23.71
C PRO A 53 9.12 -10.42 22.19
N ALA A 54 8.25 -11.15 21.48
CA ALA A 54 8.25 -11.21 20.02
C ALA A 54 8.04 -9.83 19.35
N THR A 55 7.20 -8.97 19.94
CA THR A 55 6.95 -7.62 19.41
C THR A 55 8.19 -6.74 19.59
N THR A 56 8.81 -6.78 20.77
CA THR A 56 10.04 -6.04 21.05
C THR A 56 11.17 -6.48 20.13
N GLU A 57 11.38 -7.79 19.96
CA GLU A 57 12.42 -8.32 19.07
C GLU A 57 12.21 -7.92 17.60
N LEU A 58 10.99 -8.08 17.08
CA LEU A 58 10.64 -7.66 15.72
C LEU A 58 10.88 -6.16 15.52
N TRP A 59 10.47 -5.34 16.49
CA TRP A 59 10.63 -3.90 16.43
C TRP A 59 12.08 -3.46 16.49
N GLU A 60 12.88 -4.05 17.38
CA GLU A 60 14.32 -3.78 17.48
C GLU A 60 15.04 -4.06 16.16
N LYS A 61 14.69 -5.17 15.49
CA LYS A 61 15.25 -5.53 14.19
C LYS A 61 14.89 -4.53 13.08
N VAL A 62 13.64 -4.04 13.06
CA VAL A 62 13.24 -2.97 12.11
C VAL A 62 13.97 -1.66 12.42
N MET A 63 14.12 -1.34 13.71
CA MET A 63 14.80 -0.12 14.15
C MET A 63 16.26 -0.04 13.72
N GLU A 64 16.95 -1.17 13.52
CA GLU A 64 18.29 -1.18 12.92
C GLU A 64 18.31 -0.54 11.53
N GLY A 65 17.38 -0.92 10.66
CA GLY A 65 17.27 -0.32 9.33
C GLY A 65 16.80 1.14 9.36
N ILE A 66 15.91 1.51 10.27
CA ILE A 66 15.51 2.92 10.47
C ILE A 66 16.71 3.77 10.89
N ARG A 67 17.60 3.27 11.76
CA ARG A 67 18.84 3.97 12.12
C ARG A 67 19.74 4.18 10.90
N ILE A 68 19.82 3.20 9.99
CA ILE A 68 20.56 3.32 8.73
C ILE A 68 19.94 4.41 7.85
N GLU A 69 18.62 4.40 7.63
CA GLU A 69 17.95 5.42 6.80
C GLU A 69 18.17 6.82 7.36
N ASN A 70 18.05 6.99 8.68
CA ASN A 70 18.26 8.28 9.34
C ASN A 70 19.72 8.75 9.24
N ALA A 71 20.69 7.86 9.42
CA ALA A 71 22.11 8.21 9.35
C ALA A 71 22.55 8.56 7.92
N THR A 72 22.05 7.82 6.92
CA THR A 72 22.45 7.96 5.51
C THR A 72 21.60 8.96 4.74
N HIS A 73 20.41 9.30 5.25
CA HIS A 73 19.37 10.04 4.52
C HIS A 73 19.01 9.37 3.17
N ALA A 74 19.18 8.04 3.08
CA ALA A 74 18.94 7.23 1.90
C ALA A 74 18.11 5.98 2.26
N PRO A 75 17.44 5.33 1.29
CA PRO A 75 16.80 4.05 1.51
C PRO A 75 17.80 2.99 2.02
N VAL A 76 17.35 2.05 2.85
CA VAL A 76 18.17 0.85 3.19
C VAL A 76 18.53 0.10 1.93
N ASP A 77 17.51 -0.16 1.09
CA ASP A 77 17.65 -0.73 -0.25
C ASP A 77 16.43 -0.34 -1.09
N PHE A 78 16.52 -0.56 -2.40
CA PHE A 78 15.38 -0.48 -3.31
C PHE A 78 15.54 -1.42 -4.51
N ASP A 79 14.43 -1.78 -5.15
CA ASP A 79 14.46 -2.60 -6.36
C ASP A 79 15.25 -1.95 -7.49
N THR A 80 15.90 -2.76 -8.33
CA THR A 80 16.69 -2.29 -9.47
C THR A 80 15.96 -2.40 -10.80
N ASN A 81 15.11 -3.41 -10.96
CA ASN A 81 14.48 -3.74 -12.23
C ASN A 81 13.07 -4.36 -12.11
N ILE A 82 12.46 -4.35 -10.92
CA ILE A 82 11.12 -4.92 -10.71
C ILE A 82 10.06 -3.83 -10.86
N ALA A 83 9.18 -3.96 -11.86
CA ALA A 83 8.02 -3.09 -12.01
C ALA A 83 6.91 -3.54 -11.07
N THR A 84 6.74 -2.83 -9.96
CA THR A 84 5.84 -3.28 -8.87
C THR A 84 4.38 -3.39 -9.30
N THR A 85 3.79 -4.54 -9.02
CA THR A 85 2.36 -4.85 -9.13
C THR A 85 1.90 -5.59 -7.87
N ILE A 86 0.63 -5.97 -7.76
CA ILE A 86 0.08 -6.66 -6.58
C ILE A 86 0.81 -7.98 -6.29
N THR A 87 1.32 -8.67 -7.31
CA THR A 87 1.94 -10.00 -7.20
C THR A 87 3.38 -10.01 -7.75
N ALA A 88 4.04 -8.86 -7.81
CA ALA A 88 5.38 -8.74 -8.43
C ALA A 88 6.50 -9.30 -7.54
N HIS A 89 6.29 -9.34 -6.23
CA HIS A 89 7.30 -9.74 -5.25
C HIS A 89 6.86 -11.01 -4.54
N ASP A 90 7.84 -11.81 -4.14
CA ASP A 90 7.64 -12.93 -3.24
C ASP A 90 7.33 -12.45 -1.81
N ALA A 91 6.92 -13.39 -0.94
CA ALA A 91 6.65 -13.08 0.46
C ALA A 91 7.94 -12.69 1.22
N GLY A 92 7.97 -11.47 1.75
CA GLY A 92 9.01 -11.00 2.67
C GLY A 92 8.60 -11.09 4.15
N TYR A 93 9.59 -11.21 5.03
CA TYR A 93 9.41 -11.31 6.48
C TYR A 93 10.52 -10.56 7.24
N ILE A 94 10.23 -10.13 8.47
CA ILE A 94 11.24 -9.62 9.41
C ILE A 94 11.85 -10.80 10.17
N ASN A 95 10.99 -11.63 10.74
CA ASN A 95 11.29 -12.89 11.41
C ASN A 95 10.03 -13.77 11.43
N GLN A 96 9.83 -14.57 10.38
CA GLN A 96 8.58 -15.30 10.11
C GLN A 96 8.01 -16.11 11.30
N PRO A 97 8.81 -16.85 12.09
CA PRO A 97 8.29 -17.55 13.28
C PRO A 97 7.68 -16.67 14.37
N LEU A 98 8.04 -15.38 14.44
CA LEU A 98 7.58 -14.46 15.49
C LEU A 98 6.35 -13.65 15.09
N GLU A 99 6.12 -13.49 13.78
CA GLU A 99 5.08 -12.63 13.24
C GLU A 99 3.68 -13.23 13.43
N LYS A 100 2.74 -12.43 13.95
CA LYS A 100 1.31 -12.80 14.02
C LYS A 100 0.52 -12.27 12.83
N ILE A 101 0.95 -11.12 12.30
CA ILE A 101 0.42 -10.48 11.10
C ILE A 101 1.61 -10.30 10.16
N VAL A 102 1.47 -10.78 8.93
CA VAL A 102 2.55 -10.83 7.93
C VAL A 102 2.21 -9.93 6.74
N GLY A 103 3.24 -9.62 5.94
CA GLY A 103 3.11 -8.90 4.68
C GLY A 103 4.03 -7.69 4.62
N LEU A 104 4.90 -7.67 3.61
CA LEU A 104 5.79 -6.56 3.28
C LEU A 104 5.51 -6.08 1.85
N GLN A 105 5.96 -4.86 1.54
CA GLN A 105 5.80 -4.29 0.19
C GLN A 105 6.69 -4.97 -0.85
N THR A 106 7.84 -5.48 -0.41
CA THR A 106 8.82 -6.22 -1.20
C THR A 106 9.21 -7.48 -0.44
N ASP A 107 10.21 -8.20 -0.95
CA ASP A 107 10.78 -9.41 -0.37
C ASP A 107 11.62 -9.17 0.90
N ALA A 108 11.91 -7.91 1.27
CA ALA A 108 12.73 -7.59 2.44
C ALA A 108 12.21 -6.38 3.25
N PRO A 109 12.44 -6.33 4.57
CA PRO A 109 12.11 -5.18 5.39
C PRO A 109 12.80 -3.90 4.89
N LEU A 110 12.04 -2.81 4.78
CA LEU A 110 12.54 -1.47 4.42
C LEU A 110 13.15 -1.34 3.00
N LYS A 111 13.09 -2.40 2.18
CA LYS A 111 13.45 -2.34 0.76
C LYS A 111 12.32 -1.68 -0.03
N ARG A 112 12.62 -0.56 -0.69
CA ARG A 112 11.62 0.24 -1.43
C ARG A 112 11.38 -0.32 -2.84
N ALA A 113 10.13 -0.30 -3.27
CA ALA A 113 9.74 -0.81 -4.58
C ALA A 113 9.78 0.26 -5.68
N LEU A 114 9.87 -0.13 -6.96
CA LEU A 114 9.72 0.80 -8.09
C LEU A 114 8.27 0.87 -8.57
N HIS A 115 7.69 2.07 -8.62
CA HIS A 115 6.33 2.32 -9.10
C HIS A 115 6.32 3.07 -10.46
N PRO A 116 6.68 2.41 -11.56
CA PRO A 116 7.03 3.08 -12.82
C PRO A 116 5.84 3.71 -13.55
N PHE A 117 4.61 3.25 -13.32
CA PHE A 117 3.42 3.80 -13.96
C PHE A 117 3.19 5.30 -13.65
N GLY A 118 3.72 5.79 -12.52
CA GLY A 118 3.68 7.20 -12.15
C GLY A 118 4.62 8.08 -12.98
N GLY A 119 5.78 7.54 -13.39
CA GLY A 119 6.76 8.24 -14.20
C GLY A 119 8.19 7.75 -14.00
N ILE A 120 8.88 7.47 -15.10
CA ILE A 120 10.25 6.92 -15.10
C ILE A 120 11.30 7.97 -14.73
N ASN A 121 11.07 9.25 -15.05
CA ASN A 121 12.02 10.34 -14.78
C ASN A 121 12.34 10.49 -13.28
N MET A 122 11.34 10.34 -12.41
CA MET A 122 11.55 10.42 -10.96
C MET A 122 12.35 9.23 -10.45
N ILE A 123 12.08 8.03 -10.97
CA ILE A 123 12.85 6.83 -10.63
C ILE A 123 14.30 7.02 -11.06
N LYS A 124 14.55 7.45 -12.31
CA LYS A 124 15.91 7.72 -12.82
C LYS A 124 16.65 8.73 -11.96
N SER A 125 15.95 9.77 -11.50
CA SER A 125 16.50 10.78 -10.60
C SER A 125 16.86 10.19 -9.23
N SER A 126 16.04 9.28 -8.68
CA SER A 126 16.34 8.57 -7.44
C SER A 126 17.54 7.64 -7.57
N PHE A 127 17.67 6.90 -8.68
CA PHE A 127 18.85 6.07 -8.94
C PHE A 127 20.14 6.89 -8.93
N HIS A 128 20.16 8.01 -9.65
CA HIS A 128 21.30 8.93 -9.64
C HIS A 128 21.56 9.50 -8.24
N ALA A 129 20.53 9.95 -7.51
CA ALA A 129 20.68 10.53 -6.17
C ALA A 129 21.26 9.55 -5.15
N TYR A 130 20.97 8.25 -5.30
CA TYR A 130 21.43 7.19 -4.40
C TYR A 130 22.59 6.37 -4.98
N GLY A 131 23.23 6.85 -6.04
CA GLY A 131 24.45 6.25 -6.59
C GLY A 131 24.26 4.84 -7.18
N ARG A 132 23.08 4.53 -7.74
CA ARG A 132 22.79 3.25 -8.41
C ARG A 132 22.48 3.47 -9.87
N GLU A 133 22.78 2.46 -10.69
CA GLU A 133 22.51 2.49 -12.13
C GLU A 133 21.17 1.85 -12.45
N MET A 134 20.39 2.53 -13.29
CA MET A 134 19.09 2.03 -13.76
C MET A 134 19.30 1.04 -14.90
N ASP A 135 18.55 -0.05 -14.86
CA ASP A 135 18.50 -1.01 -15.95
C ASP A 135 17.95 -0.37 -17.24
N SER A 136 18.67 -0.52 -18.36
CA SER A 136 18.30 0.10 -19.62
C SER A 136 17.04 -0.47 -20.25
N GLU A 137 16.74 -1.76 -20.03
CA GLU A 137 15.50 -2.38 -20.51
C GLU A 137 14.31 -1.86 -19.69
N PHE A 138 14.50 -1.65 -18.39
CA PHE A 138 13.52 -1.02 -17.52
C PHE A 138 13.22 0.42 -17.95
N GLU A 139 14.24 1.22 -18.27
CA GLU A 139 14.03 2.58 -18.81
C GLU A 139 13.23 2.51 -20.11
N TYR A 140 13.68 1.70 -21.08
CA TYR A 140 13.03 1.51 -22.39
C TYR A 140 11.56 1.11 -22.27
N LEU A 141 11.23 0.20 -21.34
CA LEU A 141 9.86 -0.24 -21.11
C LEU A 141 8.93 0.93 -20.76
N PHE A 142 9.38 1.90 -19.97
CA PHE A 142 8.55 3.00 -19.48
C PHE A 142 8.78 4.34 -20.20
N THR A 143 9.69 4.39 -21.17
CA THR A 143 9.83 5.49 -22.13
C THR A 143 9.12 5.20 -23.44
N ASP A 144 9.29 3.99 -24.00
CA ASP A 144 8.91 3.69 -25.39
C ASP A 144 7.71 2.77 -25.51
N LEU A 145 7.57 1.79 -24.60
CA LEU A 145 6.50 0.79 -24.69
C LEU A 145 5.27 1.16 -23.85
N ARG A 146 5.48 1.60 -22.61
CA ARG A 146 4.43 1.92 -21.64
C ARG A 146 4.55 3.37 -21.19
N LYS A 147 3.80 4.25 -21.86
CA LYS A 147 3.67 5.65 -21.45
C LYS A 147 3.25 5.77 -19.97
N THR A 148 3.86 6.71 -19.25
CA THR A 148 3.62 6.95 -17.82
C THR A 148 2.66 8.13 -17.57
N HIS A 149 2.13 8.24 -16.35
CA HIS A 149 1.33 9.38 -15.92
C HIS A 149 2.08 10.71 -16.12
N ASN A 150 3.31 10.82 -15.61
CA ASN A 150 4.15 12.00 -15.75
C ASN A 150 4.30 12.43 -17.20
N GLN A 151 4.69 11.53 -18.10
CA GLN A 151 4.83 11.89 -19.52
C GLN A 151 3.50 12.35 -20.12
N GLY A 152 2.40 11.65 -19.80
CA GLY A 152 1.06 12.05 -20.26
C GLY A 152 0.64 13.45 -19.81
N VAL A 153 0.97 13.84 -18.57
CA VAL A 153 0.69 15.19 -18.05
C VAL A 153 1.54 16.24 -18.77
N PHE A 154 2.84 16.00 -18.92
CA PHE A 154 3.75 16.98 -19.51
C PHE A 154 3.56 17.17 -21.02
N ASP A 155 3.05 16.16 -21.73
CA ASP A 155 2.69 16.29 -23.14
C ASP A 155 1.52 17.27 -23.40
N VAL A 156 0.68 17.50 -22.38
CA VAL A 156 -0.53 18.36 -22.51
C VAL A 156 -0.44 19.64 -21.69
N TYR A 157 0.59 19.81 -20.86
CA TYR A 157 0.80 21.04 -20.11
C TYR A 157 0.99 22.23 -21.04
N SER A 158 0.28 23.33 -20.75
CA SER A 158 0.47 24.57 -21.48
C SER A 158 1.75 25.29 -21.05
N PRO A 159 2.31 26.17 -21.91
CA PRO A 159 3.42 27.02 -21.53
C PRO A 159 3.17 27.86 -20.26
N ASP A 160 1.92 28.28 -20.03
CA ASP A 160 1.52 29.00 -18.81
C ASP A 160 1.61 28.13 -17.57
N MET A 161 1.11 26.89 -17.62
CA MET A 161 1.20 25.95 -16.50
C MET A 161 2.66 25.69 -16.12
N LEU A 162 3.53 25.53 -17.12
CA LEU A 162 4.97 25.37 -16.92
C LEU A 162 5.62 26.61 -16.28
N ARG A 163 5.22 27.82 -16.71
CA ARG A 163 5.68 29.08 -16.10
C ARG A 163 5.23 29.20 -14.64
N CYS A 164 3.96 28.88 -14.35
CA CYS A 164 3.44 28.88 -12.99
C CYS A 164 4.24 27.92 -12.10
N ARG A 165 4.47 26.69 -12.56
CA ARG A 165 5.29 25.71 -11.85
C ARG A 165 6.71 26.22 -11.60
N LYS A 166 7.37 26.78 -12.63
CA LYS A 166 8.74 27.30 -12.53
C LYS A 166 8.86 28.49 -11.57
N SER A 167 7.86 29.37 -11.55
CA SER A 167 7.84 30.55 -10.66
C SER A 167 7.57 30.21 -9.19
N GLY A 168 7.07 29.01 -8.90
CA GLY A 168 6.65 28.61 -7.57
C GLY A 168 5.22 29.03 -7.18
N VAL A 169 4.49 29.77 -8.03
CA VAL A 169 3.09 30.14 -7.76
C VAL A 169 2.15 28.92 -7.71
N LEU A 170 2.46 27.88 -8.49
CA LEU A 170 1.73 26.61 -8.49
C LEU A 170 2.71 25.44 -8.52
N THR A 171 3.22 25.07 -7.34
CA THR A 171 4.22 24.01 -7.18
C THR A 171 3.68 22.82 -6.37
N GLY A 172 4.33 21.66 -6.50
CA GLY A 172 3.99 20.47 -5.73
C GLY A 172 2.73 19.73 -6.19
N LEU A 173 2.23 20.00 -7.40
CA LEU A 173 1.12 19.24 -7.99
C LEU A 173 1.50 17.76 -8.22
N PRO A 174 0.53 16.83 -8.26
CA PRO A 174 0.77 15.39 -8.42
C PRO A 174 1.07 15.01 -9.88
N ASP A 175 2.04 15.68 -10.50
CA ASP A 175 2.55 15.41 -11.84
C ASP A 175 3.83 14.56 -11.84
N GLY A 176 4.53 14.50 -10.70
CA GLY A 176 5.74 13.71 -10.49
C GLY A 176 5.59 12.55 -9.49
N TYR A 177 4.39 12.28 -8.98
CA TYR A 177 4.16 11.23 -7.99
C TYR A 177 2.69 10.80 -7.97
N GLY A 178 2.39 9.68 -7.31
CA GLY A 178 1.02 9.19 -7.15
C GLY A 178 0.15 10.18 -6.39
N ARG A 179 -0.99 10.57 -6.95
CA ARG A 179 -1.91 11.57 -6.36
C ARG A 179 -2.41 11.24 -4.94
N GLY A 180 -2.39 9.97 -4.55
CA GLY A 180 -2.91 9.51 -3.27
C GLY A 180 -4.38 9.89 -3.07
N ARG A 181 -4.74 10.25 -1.84
CA ARG A 181 -6.09 10.73 -1.45
C ARG A 181 -7.24 9.80 -1.85
N ILE A 182 -6.95 8.50 -1.92
CA ILE A 182 -7.93 7.43 -2.13
C ILE A 182 -7.87 6.55 -0.89
N ILE A 183 -9.02 6.31 -0.28
CA ILE A 183 -9.17 5.39 0.84
C ILE A 183 -10.03 4.24 0.34
N GLY A 184 -9.40 3.10 0.06
CA GLY A 184 -10.13 1.85 -0.12
C GLY A 184 -10.75 1.43 1.21
N ASP A 185 -11.95 0.89 1.20
CA ASP A 185 -12.56 0.34 2.41
C ASP A 185 -12.04 -1.08 2.66
N TYR A 186 -10.82 -1.16 3.21
CA TYR A 186 -10.08 -2.42 3.39
C TYR A 186 -10.80 -3.42 4.31
N ARG A 187 -11.66 -2.92 5.20
CA ARG A 187 -12.51 -3.73 6.11
C ARG A 187 -13.45 -4.66 5.34
N ARG A 188 -13.80 -4.32 4.09
CA ARG A 188 -14.63 -5.17 3.24
C ARG A 188 -14.00 -6.53 2.98
N VAL A 189 -12.67 -6.60 2.83
CA VAL A 189 -11.97 -7.87 2.62
C VAL A 189 -12.12 -8.77 3.84
N ALA A 190 -11.96 -8.21 5.05
CA ALA A 190 -12.13 -8.96 6.29
C ALA A 190 -13.59 -9.39 6.52
N LEU A 191 -14.56 -8.51 6.24
CA LEU A 191 -15.98 -8.78 6.51
C LEU A 191 -16.59 -9.76 5.50
N TYR A 192 -16.22 -9.64 4.22
CA TYR A 192 -16.90 -10.33 3.12
C TYR A 192 -16.03 -11.36 2.37
N GLY A 193 -14.71 -11.26 2.46
CA GLY A 193 -13.80 -12.04 1.62
C GLY A 193 -13.77 -11.57 0.16
N ILE A 194 -12.73 -11.96 -0.58
CA ILE A 194 -12.51 -11.51 -1.97
C ILE A 194 -13.58 -12.05 -2.91
N SER A 195 -13.96 -13.33 -2.78
CA SER A 195 -14.94 -13.97 -3.66
C SER A 195 -16.26 -13.20 -3.67
N TYR A 196 -16.76 -12.79 -2.50
CA TYR A 196 -17.97 -11.97 -2.41
C TYR A 196 -17.82 -10.64 -3.15
N LEU A 197 -16.68 -9.97 -3.01
CA LEU A 197 -16.47 -8.63 -3.58
C LEU A 197 -16.34 -8.62 -5.11
N VAL A 198 -15.99 -9.76 -5.74
CA VAL A 198 -15.72 -9.87 -7.19
C VAL A 198 -16.89 -10.50 -7.96
N ARG A 199 -17.99 -10.83 -7.29
CA ARG A 199 -19.17 -11.52 -7.86
C ARG A 199 -19.82 -10.87 -9.08
#